data_AF-A0A562K937-F1
#
_entry.id   AF-A0A562K937-F1
#
_cell.length_a   1.000
_cell.length_b   1.000
_cell.length_c   1.000
_cell.angle_alpha   90.00
_cell.angle_beta   90.00
_cell.angle_gamma   90.00
#
_symmetry.space_group_name_H-M   'P 1'
#
loop_
_entity.id
_entity.type
_entity.pdbx_description
1 polymer ?
#
loop_
_entity_poly.entity_id
_entity_poly.type
_entity_poly.pdbx_seq_one_letter_code
_entity_poly.pdbx_strand_id
1 'polypeptide(L)' 'MALLSVIRRWHFRQQVPIREIERRTGLSRNTIRKYLRADTVEPQFKVPERPSKLDPYAEKLSGWLRIEAGKSRKQ' A
#
# COMPACT_ATOMS: atom_id res chain seq x y z
N MET A 1 9.70 -6.34 5.69
CA MET A 1 8.69 -7.01 4.83
C MET A 1 7.55 -7.51 5.72
N ALA A 2 6.28 -7.33 5.36
CA ALA A 2 5.16 -7.83 6.16
C ALA A 2 4.98 -9.36 5.98
N LEU A 3 4.75 -10.10 7.07
CA LEU A 3 4.63 -11.57 7.10
C LEU A 3 3.66 -12.13 6.04
N LEU A 4 2.51 -11.48 5.84
CA LEU A 4 1.51 -11.81 4.81
C LEU A 4 2.08 -11.81 3.38
N SER A 5 2.94 -10.84 3.07
CA SER A 5 3.55 -10.70 1.74
C SER A 5 4.52 -11.84 1.42
N VAL A 6 5.19 -12.38 2.45
CA VAL A 6 6.11 -13.52 2.33
C VAL A 6 5.30 -14.81 2.11
N ILE A 7 4.29 -15.06 2.94
CA ILE A 7 3.42 -16.24 2.84
C ILE A 7 2.76 -16.34 1.46
N ARG A 8 2.21 -15.23 0.93
CA ARG A 8 1.59 -15.21 -0.39
C ARG A 8 2.59 -15.41 -1.52
N ARG A 9 3.79 -14.82 -1.42
CA ARG A 9 4.84 -15.03 -2.42
C ARG A 9 5.24 -16.51 -2.47
N TRP A 10 5.42 -17.14 -1.32
CA TRP A 10 5.73 -18.57 -1.25
C TRP A 10 4.63 -19.43 -1.86
N HIS A 11 3.36 -19.17 -1.53
CA HIS A 11 2.27 -19.99 -2.05
C HIS A 11 1.96 -19.75 -3.53
N PHE A 12 1.74 -18.50 -3.96
CA PHE A 12 1.27 -18.20 -5.31
C PHE A 12 2.39 -18.15 -6.35
N ARG A 13 3.57 -17.63 -6.00
CA ARG A 13 4.70 -17.50 -6.95
C ARG A 13 5.64 -18.69 -6.91
N GLN A 14 6.03 -19.12 -5.71
CA GLN A 14 7.00 -20.21 -5.57
C GLN A 14 6.35 -21.59 -5.45
N GLN A 15 5.01 -21.66 -5.47
CA GLN A 15 4.23 -22.91 -5.38
C GLN A 15 4.63 -23.80 -4.18
N VAL A 16 5.11 -23.17 -3.10
CA VAL A 16 5.52 -23.87 -1.88
C VAL A 16 4.27 -24.43 -1.20
N PRO A 17 4.26 -25.71 -0.80
CA PRO A 17 3.10 -26.32 -0.16
C PRO A 17 2.85 -25.67 1.21
N ILE A 18 1.57 -25.56 1.61
CA ILE A 18 1.17 -24.92 2.88
C ILE A 18 1.85 -25.57 4.10
N ARG A 19 2.13 -26.88 4.04
CA ARG A 19 2.87 -27.60 5.09
C ARG A 19 4.28 -27.07 5.29
N GLU A 20 4.95 -26.70 4.21
CA GLU A 20 6.31 -26.17 4.24
C GLU A 20 6.33 -24.71 4.73
N ILE A 21 5.29 -23.94 4.37
CA ILE A 21 5.09 -22.60 4.92
C ILE A 21 4.87 -22.65 6.43
N GLU A 22 4.07 -23.60 6.93
CA GLU A 22 3.87 -23.85 8.36
C GLU A 22 5.19 -24.14 9.08
N ARG A 23 6.01 -25.06 8.56
CA ARG A 23 7.33 -25.38 9.15
C ARG A 23 8.25 -24.18 9.27
N ARG A 24 8.28 -23.33 8.24
CA ARG A 24 9.18 -22.16 8.19
C ARG A 24 8.69 -20.98 9.01
N THR A 25 7.37 -20.80 9.13
CA THR A 25 6.77 -19.65 9.81
C THR A 25 6.32 -19.94 11.24
N GLY A 26 6.19 -21.22 11.62
CA GLY A 26 5.63 -21.63 12.92
C GLY A 26 4.13 -21.33 13.07
N LEU A 27 3.46 -20.86 12.01
CA LEU A 27 2.04 -20.55 12.03
C LEU A 27 1.21 -21.79 11.74
N SER A 28 0.07 -21.91 12.41
CA SER A 28 -0.89 -22.98 12.12
C SER A 28 -1.36 -22.93 10.65
N ARG A 29 -1.65 -24.10 10.07
CA ARG A 29 -2.26 -24.19 8.72
C ARG A 29 -3.53 -23.36 8.59
N ASN A 30 -4.33 -23.24 9.65
CA ASN A 30 -5.56 -22.47 9.64
C ASN A 30 -5.28 -20.97 9.47
N THR A 31 -4.26 -20.46 10.16
CA THR A 31 -3.79 -19.08 10.03
C THR A 31 -3.28 -18.81 8.62
N ILE A 32 -2.46 -19.70 8.07
CA ILE A 32 -1.93 -19.57 6.71
C ILE A 32 -3.09 -19.55 5.69
N ARG A 33 -4.05 -20.48 5.81
CA ARG A 33 -5.21 -20.53 4.91
C ARG A 33 -6.09 -19.27 5.03
N LYS A 34 -6.29 -18.74 6.24
CA LYS A 34 -6.99 -17.46 6.47
C LYS A 34 -6.28 -16.30 5.75
N TYR A 35 -4.95 -16.25 5.85
CA TYR A 35 -4.12 -15.21 5.24
C TYR A 35 -4.04 -15.27 3.72
N LEU A 36 -4.15 -16.48 3.15
CA LEU A 36 -4.23 -16.71 1.71
C LEU A 36 -5.61 -16.39 1.14
N ARG A 37 -6.69 -16.57 1.93
CA ARG A 37 -8.09 -16.27 1.54
C ARG A 37 -8.46 -14.80 1.64
N ALA A 38 -7.85 -14.07 2.56
CA ALA A 38 -8.08 -12.63 2.64
C ALA A 38 -7.54 -12.02 1.33
N ASP A 39 -8.37 -11.65 0.37
CA ASP A 39 -7.88 -10.94 -0.80
C ASP A 39 -7.20 -9.65 -0.37
N THR A 40 -6.06 -9.37 -1.01
CA THR A 40 -5.37 -8.08 -1.02
C THR A 40 -5.75 -7.09 0.09
N VAL A 41 -5.01 -7.11 1.19
CA VAL A 41 -4.74 -5.83 1.87
C VAL A 41 -3.71 -5.17 0.97
N GLU A 42 -4.18 -4.48 -0.08
CA GLU A 42 -3.42 -3.29 -0.49
C GLU A 42 -3.16 -2.53 0.81
N PRO A 43 -1.91 -2.13 1.10
CA PRO A 43 -1.66 -1.29 2.25
C PRO A 43 -2.48 0.00 2.07
N GLN A 44 -3.71 0.00 2.59
CA GLN A 44 -4.52 1.19 2.74
C GLN A 44 -3.79 2.01 3.79
N PHE A 45 -2.95 2.92 3.30
CA PHE A 45 -2.51 4.03 4.09
C PHE A 45 -3.78 4.77 4.50
N LYS A 46 -4.23 4.54 5.73
CA LYS A 46 -5.14 5.44 6.41
C LYS A 46 -4.38 6.74 6.59
N VAL A 47 -4.45 7.61 5.59
CA VAL A 47 -4.07 9.00 5.74
C VAL A 47 -5.05 9.54 6.78
N PRO A 48 -4.58 9.96 7.97
CA PRO A 48 -5.47 10.60 8.92
C PRO A 48 -6.09 11.79 8.20
N GLU A 49 -7.38 12.07 8.42
CA GLU A 49 -8.05 13.29 7.98
C GLU A 49 -7.54 14.49 8.83
N ARG A 50 -6.23 14.62 8.93
CA ARG A 50 -5.55 15.71 9.60
C ARG A 50 -5.28 16.78 8.56
N PRO A 51 -5.55 18.06 8.87
CA PRO A 51 -5.18 19.11 7.97
C PRO A 51 -3.66 19.07 7.74
N SER A 52 -3.26 19.06 6.47
CA SER A 52 -1.85 19.13 6.11
C SER A 52 -1.31 20.51 6.47
N LYS A 53 0.00 20.64 6.67
CA LYS A 53 0.65 21.95 6.87
C LYS A 53 0.45 22.90 5.67
N LEU A 54 0.04 22.37 4.51
CA LEU A 54 -0.20 23.11 3.29
C LEU A 54 -1.66 23.53 3.11
N ASP A 55 -2.59 23.00 3.92
CA ASP A 55 -4.01 23.31 3.81
C ASP A 55 -4.32 24.80 4.01
N PRO A 56 -3.65 25.53 4.93
CA PRO A 56 -3.81 26.98 5.03
C PRO A 56 -3.39 27.76 3.77
N TYR A 57 -2.61 27.14 2.88
CA TYR A 57 -2.08 27.78 1.68
C TYR A 57 -2.76 27.28 0.39
N ALA A 58 -3.77 26.41 0.49
CA ALA A 58 -4.40 25.77 -0.67
C ALA A 58 -4.94 26.79 -1.70
N GLU A 59 -5.61 27.85 -1.23
CA GLU A 59 -6.12 28.90 -2.11
C GLU A 59 -5.00 29.66 -2.81
N LYS A 60 -3.94 30.02 -2.08
CA LYS A 60 -2.79 30.75 -2.62
C LYS A 60 -2.03 29.92 -3.66
N LEU A 61 -1.82 28.63 -3.39
CA LEU A 61 -1.14 27.70 -4.30
C LEU A 61 -1.97 27.46 -5.57
N SER A 62 -3.29 27.29 -5.43
CA SER A 62 -4.18 27.15 -6.59
C SER A 62 -4.23 28.41 -7.46
N GLY A 63 -4.19 29.59 -6.83
CA GLY A 63 -4.05 30.87 -7.52
C GLY A 63 -2.75 30.96 -8.33
N TRP A 64 -1.60 30.61 -7.73
CA TRP A 64 -0.32 30.59 -8.43
C TRP A 64 -0.28 29.58 -9.58
N LEU A 65 -0.86 28.39 -9.40
CA LEU A 65 -0.95 27.39 -10.48
C LEU A 65 -1.77 27.90 -11.68
N ARG A 66 -2.89 28.58 -11.43
CA ARG A 66 -3.70 29.17 -12.51
C ARG A 66 -2.95 30.27 -13.25
N ILE A 67 -2.23 31.12 -12.52
CA ILE A 67 -1.41 32.20 -13.10
C ILE A 67 -0.29 31.60 -13.95
N GLU A 68 0.39 30.58 -13.46
CA GLU A 68 1.50 29.95 -14.18
C GLU A 68 1.01 29.16 -15.41
N ALA A 69 -0.15 28.49 -15.32
CA ALA A 69 -0.75 27.79 -16.45
C ALA A 69 -1.10 28.74 -17.62
N GLY A 70 -1.36 30.02 -17.35
CA GLY A 70 -1.64 31.03 -18.37
C GLY A 70 -0.39 31.65 -19.01
N LYS A 71 0.81 31.40 -18.47
CA LYS A 71 2.05 31.92 -19.08
C LYS A 71 2.48 31.02 -20.22
N SER A 72 2.92 31.63 -21.33
CA SER A 72 3.59 30.87 -22.37
C SER A 72 4.88 30.29 -21.79
N ARG A 73 4.98 28.97 -21.81
CA ARG A 73 6.20 28.27 -21.41
C ARG A 73 7.28 28.70 -22.39
N LYS A 74 8.31 29.41 -21.92
CA LYS A 74 9.49 29.64 -22.76
C LYS A 74 10.11 28.28 -23.08
N GLN A 75 10.22 27.99 -24.38
CA GLN A 75 11.10 26.93 -24.88
C GLN A 75 12.56 27.35 -24.72
#